data_AF-A0A440VBY2-F1
#
_entry.id   AF-A0A440VBY2-F1
#
_cell.length_a   1.000
_cell.length_b   1.000
_cell.length_c   1.000
_cell.angle_alpha   90.00
_cell.angle_beta   90.00
_cell.angle_gamma   90.00
#
_symmetry.space_group_name_H-M   'P 1'
#
loop_
_entity.id
_entity.type
_entity.pdbx_description
1 polymer ?
#
loop_
_entity_poly.entity_id
_entity_poly.type
_entity_poly.pdbx_seq_one_letter_code
_entity_poly.pdbx_strand_id
1 'polypeptide(L)'
;LLTRSNALSDIDLIALIGRHGLPHARAIARRKELNATIAHLIRALEKPTLVNTRPPETVTKIAPVKPAASATEDNRPDPGVPEENARRRLRSMMRPAGESAAVNLFLGQPTYLKLRETALTGNLAFFQTALADALDIDFATARSITEQSGYAALLAALKALDLSEDRAFLIAVAVHPGEFPHPQAIRLFLDRYRLLHREAALDKVRAWKAETLSRAIRGNAIETGRHASNSDDKAAGRKAS
;
A
#
# COMPACT_ATOMS: atom_id res chain seq x y z
N LEU A 1 12.88 -34.91 -15.45
CA LEU A 1 14.28 -34.90 -14.96
C LEU A 1 14.41 -34.18 -13.60
N LEU A 2 13.58 -34.52 -12.59
CA LEU A 2 13.69 -33.99 -11.22
C LEU A 2 13.95 -35.09 -10.16
N THR A 3 13.86 -36.36 -10.57
CA THR A 3 13.95 -37.53 -9.70
C THR A 3 15.37 -38.06 -9.49
N ARG A 4 16.38 -37.54 -10.21
CA ARG A 4 17.75 -38.06 -10.20
C ARG A 4 18.87 -37.03 -9.97
N SER A 5 18.56 -35.74 -9.86
CA SER A 5 19.58 -34.70 -9.75
C SER A 5 19.96 -34.45 -8.28
N ASN A 6 21.15 -34.90 -7.88
CA ASN A 6 21.77 -34.69 -6.57
C ASN A 6 22.31 -33.25 -6.36
N ALA A 7 22.03 -32.34 -7.28
CA ALA A 7 22.57 -30.97 -7.30
C ALA A 7 21.61 -29.92 -6.71
N LEU A 8 20.47 -30.33 -6.14
CA LEU A 8 19.48 -29.44 -5.54
C LEU A 8 19.59 -29.54 -4.02
N SER A 9 19.90 -28.43 -3.37
CA SER A 9 19.93 -28.33 -1.91
C SER A 9 18.52 -28.40 -1.33
N ASP A 10 18.41 -28.72 -0.04
CA ASP A 10 17.12 -28.72 0.68
C ASP A 10 16.37 -27.38 0.54
N ILE A 11 17.11 -26.27 0.47
CA ILE A 11 16.57 -24.91 0.27
C ILE A 11 15.93 -24.79 -1.13
N ASP A 12 16.59 -25.32 -2.15
CA ASP A 12 16.07 -25.29 -3.52
C ASP A 12 14.81 -26.15 -3.68
N LEU A 13 14.73 -27.27 -2.95
CA LEU A 13 13.54 -28.13 -2.92
C LEU A 13 12.34 -27.40 -2.32
N ILE A 14 12.54 -26.65 -1.23
CA ILE A 14 11.49 -25.82 -0.62
C ILE A 14 11.05 -24.71 -1.58
N ALA A 15 12.01 -24.03 -2.21
CA ALA A 15 11.72 -22.98 -3.20
C ALA A 15 10.95 -23.53 -4.41
N LEU A 16 11.28 -24.73 -4.88
CA LEU A 16 10.58 -25.38 -5.99
C LEU A 16 9.13 -25.74 -5.61
N ILE A 17 8.91 -26.23 -4.39
CA ILE A 17 7.56 -26.49 -3.87
C ILE A 17 6.76 -25.19 -3.79
N GLY A 18 7.35 -24.11 -3.29
CA GLY A 18 6.68 -22.80 -3.20
C GLY A 18 6.32 -22.20 -4.56
N ARG A 19 7.15 -22.39 -5.58
CA ARG A 19 6.94 -21.81 -6.92
C ARG A 19 6.05 -22.64 -7.84
N HIS A 20 6.03 -23.96 -7.67
CA HIS A 20 5.33 -24.87 -8.59
C HIS A 20 4.25 -25.75 -7.94
N GLY A 21 4.10 -25.66 -6.62
CA GLY A 21 3.00 -26.27 -5.88
C GLY A 21 3.04 -27.79 -5.76
N LEU A 22 1.87 -28.36 -5.46
CA LEU A 22 1.67 -29.77 -5.11
C LEU A 22 2.16 -30.80 -6.15
N PRO A 23 2.08 -30.56 -7.48
CA PRO A 23 2.61 -31.49 -8.47
C PRO A 23 4.13 -31.72 -8.32
N HIS A 24 4.88 -30.68 -7.94
CA HIS A 24 6.33 -30.77 -7.73
C HIS A 24 6.68 -31.33 -6.35
N ALA A 25 5.87 -31.01 -5.33
CA ALA A 25 5.96 -31.63 -4.01
C ALA A 25 5.85 -33.16 -4.08
N ARG A 26 4.88 -33.69 -4.86
CA ARG A 26 4.72 -35.12 -5.14
C ARG A 26 5.92 -35.75 -5.84
N ALA A 27 6.57 -35.01 -6.74
CA ALA A 27 7.76 -35.49 -7.43
C ALA A 27 8.98 -35.57 -6.49
N ILE A 28 9.09 -34.63 -5.55
CA ILE A 28 10.16 -34.58 -4.53
C ILE A 28 9.98 -35.68 -3.48
N ALA A 29 8.74 -36.03 -3.12
CA ALA A 29 8.42 -37.10 -2.17
C ALA A 29 8.97 -38.48 -2.56
N ARG A 30 9.27 -38.69 -3.84
CA ARG A 30 9.78 -39.97 -4.38
C ARG A 30 11.30 -40.14 -4.23
N ARG A 31 12.01 -39.16 -3.64
CA ARG A 31 13.47 -39.23 -3.40
C ARG A 31 13.79 -40.12 -2.20
N LYS A 32 14.87 -40.91 -2.30
CA LYS A 32 15.35 -41.82 -1.23
C LYS A 32 16.01 -41.09 -0.06
N GLU A 33 16.71 -39.99 -0.34
CA GLU A 33 17.39 -39.14 0.64
C GLU A 33 16.62 -37.82 0.75
N LEU A 34 15.62 -37.76 1.61
CA LEU A 34 14.79 -36.55 1.84
C LEU A 34 14.84 -36.16 3.31
N ASN A 35 15.09 -34.88 3.56
CA ASN A 35 15.03 -34.30 4.90
C ASN A 35 13.64 -34.48 5.53
N ALA A 36 13.58 -34.92 6.78
CA ALA A 36 12.34 -35.19 7.52
C ALA A 36 11.38 -33.99 7.53
N THR A 37 11.91 -32.76 7.64
CA THR A 37 11.10 -31.53 7.63
C THR A 37 10.39 -31.31 6.29
N ILE A 38 11.07 -31.58 5.18
CA ILE A 38 10.49 -31.45 3.83
C ILE A 38 9.44 -32.55 3.60
N ALA A 39 9.69 -33.76 4.10
CA ALA A 39 8.70 -34.83 4.05
C ALA A 39 7.41 -34.48 4.83
N HIS A 40 7.54 -33.85 5.99
CA HIS A 40 6.40 -33.34 6.77
C HIS A 40 5.64 -32.24 6.02
N LEU A 41 6.34 -31.30 5.39
CA LEU A 41 5.74 -30.24 4.58
C LEU A 41 4.93 -30.82 3.41
N ILE A 42 5.50 -31.77 2.66
CA ILE A 42 4.80 -32.41 1.54
C ILE A 42 3.55 -33.15 2.03
N ARG A 43 3.64 -33.86 3.16
CA ARG A 43 2.49 -34.57 3.76
C ARG A 43 1.38 -33.63 4.22
N ALA A 44 1.74 -32.44 4.73
CA ALA A 44 0.78 -31.41 5.09
C ALA A 44 0.08 -30.83 3.85
N LEU A 45 0.82 -30.66 2.75
CA LEU A 45 0.27 -30.19 1.47
C LEU A 45 -0.62 -31.26 0.80
N GLU A 46 -0.27 -32.54 0.89
CA GLU A 46 -1.03 -33.66 0.31
C GLU A 46 -2.33 -34.01 1.04
N LYS A 47 -2.49 -33.58 2.29
CA LYS A 47 -3.73 -33.72 3.06
C LYS A 47 -4.46 -32.38 3.18
N PRO A 48 -4.98 -31.80 2.09
CA PRO A 48 -5.82 -30.61 2.18
C PRO A 48 -7.25 -31.04 2.52
N THR A 49 -7.48 -31.66 3.69
CA THR A 49 -8.80 -31.76 4.35
C THR A 49 -8.65 -32.59 5.63
N LEU A 50 -9.27 -32.10 6.71
CA LEU A 50 -9.44 -32.69 8.05
C LEU A 50 -8.53 -32.12 9.17
N VAL A 51 -8.79 -30.86 9.51
CA VAL A 51 -8.87 -30.38 10.91
C VAL A 51 -10.21 -29.63 10.95
N ASN A 52 -11.38 -30.18 11.31
CA ASN A 52 -11.73 -31.09 12.40
C ASN A 52 -11.11 -30.66 13.74
N THR A 53 -11.82 -29.72 14.37
CA THR A 53 -12.31 -29.83 15.76
C THR A 53 -11.57 -30.86 16.62
N ARG A 54 -10.75 -30.31 17.52
CA ARG A 54 -10.13 -31.05 18.63
C ARG A 54 -11.20 -31.72 19.50
N PRO A 55 -11.14 -33.04 19.77
CA PRO A 55 -11.92 -33.66 20.82
C PRO A 55 -11.33 -33.30 22.20
N PRO A 56 -12.16 -33.19 23.26
CA PRO A 56 -11.68 -32.85 24.59
C PRO A 56 -11.02 -34.08 25.23
N GLU A 57 -9.74 -33.98 25.56
CA GLU A 57 -9.11 -34.92 26.47
C GLU A 57 -9.62 -34.65 27.89
N THR A 58 -10.26 -35.68 28.44
CA THR A 58 -10.65 -35.86 29.83
C THR A 58 -9.47 -35.62 30.77
N VAL A 59 -9.52 -34.53 31.54
CA VAL A 59 -8.65 -34.35 32.72
C VAL A 59 -9.34 -35.00 33.91
N THR A 60 -8.83 -36.17 34.26
CA THR A 60 -9.06 -36.90 35.49
C THR A 60 -8.75 -36.06 36.73
N LYS A 61 -9.71 -36.07 37.66
CA LYS A 61 -9.56 -36.16 39.12
C LYS A 61 -8.76 -35.07 39.87
N ILE A 62 -9.55 -34.28 40.58
CA ILE A 62 -9.24 -33.40 41.70
C ILE A 62 -8.57 -34.18 42.85
N ALA A 63 -7.49 -33.63 43.42
CA ALA A 63 -7.27 -33.58 44.87
C ALA A 63 -6.25 -32.49 45.28
N PRO A 64 -6.38 -31.87 46.46
CA PRO A 64 -5.87 -30.53 46.75
C PRO A 64 -4.66 -30.53 47.70
N VAL A 65 -3.81 -29.49 47.61
CA VAL A 65 -2.91 -29.13 48.73
C VAL A 65 -3.04 -27.62 48.99
N LYS A 66 -3.52 -27.32 50.21
CA LYS A 66 -3.66 -25.98 50.82
C LYS A 66 -2.30 -25.53 51.41
N PRO A 67 -2.13 -24.26 51.86
CA PRO A 67 -0.98 -23.44 51.52
C PRO A 67 -0.13 -23.07 52.76
N ALA A 68 1.07 -22.53 52.54
CA ALA A 68 1.79 -21.78 53.56
C ALA A 68 2.15 -20.41 52.99
N ALA A 69 1.59 -19.39 53.63
CA ALA A 69 1.68 -17.98 53.29
C ALA A 69 2.92 -17.31 53.90
N SER A 70 3.36 -16.21 53.31
CA SER A 70 4.00 -15.03 53.95
C SER A 70 4.05 -13.92 52.89
N ALA A 71 3.13 -12.93 52.94
CA ALA A 71 3.38 -11.56 53.43
C ALA A 71 4.25 -10.73 52.45
N THR A 72 3.86 -9.58 51.91
CA THR A 72 2.83 -8.55 52.16
C THR A 72 2.91 -7.60 50.97
N GLU A 73 1.79 -7.21 50.37
CA GLU A 73 1.50 -5.82 49.99
C GLU A 73 0.13 -5.71 49.33
N ASP A 74 -0.58 -4.70 49.80
CA ASP A 74 -1.96 -4.35 49.49
C ASP A 74 -2.05 -3.82 48.06
N ASN A 75 -2.53 -4.65 47.14
CA ASN A 75 -3.13 -4.19 45.91
C ASN A 75 -4.10 -5.27 45.44
N ARG A 76 -5.36 -5.16 45.87
CA ARG A 76 -6.45 -5.92 45.27
C ARG A 76 -6.37 -5.70 43.75
N PRO A 77 -6.07 -6.72 42.94
CA PRO A 77 -6.15 -6.55 41.50
C PRO A 77 -7.61 -6.34 41.18
N ASP A 78 -7.97 -5.17 40.65
CA ASP A 78 -9.34 -4.90 40.22
C ASP A 78 -9.83 -6.06 39.33
N PRO A 79 -11.00 -6.65 39.64
CA PRO A 79 -11.56 -7.75 38.87
C PRO A 79 -11.86 -7.22 37.45
N GLY A 80 -10.96 -7.52 36.51
CA GLY A 80 -11.06 -7.07 35.12
C GLY A 80 -9.71 -6.81 34.46
N VAL A 81 -8.65 -6.52 35.22
CA VAL A 81 -7.31 -6.27 34.66
C VAL A 81 -6.69 -7.48 33.96
N PRO A 82 -6.72 -8.71 34.50
CA PRO A 82 -6.18 -9.88 33.78
C PRO A 82 -7.00 -10.22 32.53
N GLU A 83 -8.32 -10.01 32.57
CA GLU A 83 -9.21 -10.25 31.43
C GLU A 83 -9.03 -9.21 30.34
N GLU A 84 -8.89 -7.94 30.70
CA GLU A 84 -8.67 -6.85 29.75
C GLU A 84 -7.28 -6.97 29.09
N ASN A 85 -6.26 -7.40 29.84
CA ASN A 85 -4.96 -7.73 29.28
C ASN A 85 -5.03 -8.94 28.33
N ALA A 86 -5.80 -9.97 28.67
CA ALA A 86 -6.05 -11.11 27.78
C ALA A 86 -6.78 -10.66 26.50
N ARG A 87 -7.80 -9.79 26.61
CA ARG A 87 -8.53 -9.23 25.47
C ARG A 87 -7.64 -8.35 24.59
N ARG A 88 -6.80 -7.51 25.18
CA ARG A 88 -5.82 -6.69 24.43
C ARG A 88 -4.80 -7.56 23.71
N ARG A 89 -4.31 -8.62 24.36
CA ARG A 89 -3.37 -9.57 23.77
C ARG A 89 -4.01 -10.35 22.62
N LEU A 90 -5.24 -10.84 22.80
CA LEU A 90 -6.01 -11.48 21.73
C LEU A 90 -6.31 -10.50 20.58
N ARG A 91 -6.70 -9.24 20.85
CA ARG A 91 -6.87 -8.21 19.81
C ARG A 91 -5.57 -7.90 19.06
N SER A 92 -4.43 -7.88 19.74
CA SER A 92 -3.13 -7.68 19.08
C SER A 92 -2.72 -8.87 18.20
N MET A 93 -3.11 -10.10 18.56
CA MET A 93 -2.88 -11.30 17.75
C MET A 93 -3.89 -11.44 16.60
N MET A 94 -5.12 -10.96 16.81
CA MET A 94 -6.20 -10.98 15.81
C MET A 94 -6.13 -9.80 14.84
N ARG A 95 -5.24 -8.82 15.06
CA ARG A 95 -4.97 -7.77 14.07
C ARG A 95 -4.20 -8.41 12.92
N PRO A 96 -4.82 -8.60 11.73
CA PRO A 96 -4.12 -9.20 10.63
C PRO A 96 -2.97 -8.27 10.22
N ALA A 97 -1.76 -8.83 10.11
CA ALA A 97 -0.54 -8.10 9.77
C ALA A 97 -0.59 -7.36 8.41
N GLY A 98 -1.70 -7.49 7.65
CA GLY A 98 -1.92 -6.88 6.34
C GLY A 98 -3.20 -6.03 6.20
N GLU A 99 -3.95 -5.72 7.27
CA GLU A 99 -5.22 -4.96 7.13
C GLU A 99 -5.01 -3.55 6.55
N SER A 100 -3.88 -2.91 6.86
CA SER A 100 -3.55 -1.60 6.30
C SER A 100 -3.31 -1.66 4.78
N ALA A 101 -2.85 -2.80 4.24
CA ALA A 101 -2.65 -2.98 2.80
C ALA A 101 -3.97 -3.34 2.08
N ALA A 102 -4.84 -4.13 2.72
CA ALA A 102 -6.11 -4.55 2.14
C ALA A 102 -7.14 -3.41 2.06
N VAL A 103 -7.20 -2.53 3.08
CA VAL A 103 -8.13 -1.40 3.11
C VAL A 103 -7.73 -0.32 2.10
N ASN A 104 -6.43 -0.10 1.87
CA ASN A 104 -5.94 0.83 0.84
C ASN A 104 -6.11 0.29 -0.59
N LEU A 105 -6.09 -1.03 -0.80
CA LEU A 105 -6.31 -1.62 -2.11
C LEU A 105 -7.69 -1.28 -2.69
N PHE A 106 -8.72 -1.09 -1.85
CA PHE A 106 -10.07 -0.73 -2.29
C PHE A 106 -10.26 0.78 -2.50
N LEU A 107 -9.66 1.61 -1.65
CA LEU A 107 -9.79 3.08 -1.74
C LEU A 107 -9.12 3.66 -3.00
N GLY A 108 -8.03 3.03 -3.48
CA GLY A 108 -7.34 3.45 -4.70
C GLY A 108 -7.95 2.94 -6.01
N GLN A 109 -8.92 2.02 -5.98
CA GLN A 109 -9.54 1.49 -7.22
C GLN A 109 -10.26 2.55 -8.06
N PRO A 110 -11.20 3.35 -7.52
CA PRO A 110 -11.95 4.29 -8.34
C PRO A 110 -11.03 5.36 -8.94
N THR A 111 -10.06 5.85 -8.16
CA THR A 111 -9.05 6.81 -8.60
C THR A 111 -8.17 6.23 -9.70
N TYR A 112 -7.68 4.99 -9.52
CA TYR A 112 -6.90 4.29 -10.54
C TYR A 112 -7.68 4.11 -11.84
N LEU A 113 -8.95 3.71 -11.77
CA LEU A 113 -9.78 3.50 -12.97
C LEU A 113 -9.97 4.80 -13.75
N LYS A 114 -10.30 5.91 -13.07
CA LYS A 114 -10.46 7.24 -13.71
C LYS A 114 -9.14 7.70 -14.34
N LEU A 115 -8.01 7.56 -13.64
CA LEU A 115 -6.69 7.92 -14.17
C LEU A 115 -6.29 7.04 -15.35
N ARG A 116 -6.58 5.74 -15.29
CA ARG A 116 -6.32 4.80 -16.38
C ARG A 116 -7.13 5.16 -17.62
N GLU A 117 -8.44 5.34 -17.48
CA GLU A 117 -9.33 5.64 -18.60
C GLU A 117 -8.93 6.95 -19.27
N THR A 118 -8.68 8.00 -18.48
CA THR A 118 -8.24 9.30 -19.00
C THR A 118 -6.86 9.24 -19.64
N ALA A 119 -5.89 8.51 -19.06
CA ALA A 119 -4.57 8.33 -19.68
C ALA A 119 -4.66 7.59 -21.02
N LEU A 120 -5.49 6.55 -21.11
CA LEU A 120 -5.67 5.75 -22.32
C LEU A 120 -6.44 6.49 -23.43
N THR A 121 -7.15 7.58 -23.12
CA THR A 121 -7.78 8.41 -24.17
C THR A 121 -6.77 9.12 -25.07
N GLY A 122 -5.50 9.25 -24.64
CA GLY A 122 -4.48 10.02 -25.35
C GLY A 122 -4.64 11.54 -25.24
N ASN A 123 -5.70 12.04 -24.57
CA ASN A 123 -5.86 13.45 -24.29
C ASN A 123 -5.31 13.79 -22.90
N LEU A 124 -4.13 14.42 -22.88
CA LEU A 124 -3.43 14.76 -21.65
C LEU A 124 -4.24 15.70 -20.74
N ALA A 125 -5.09 16.57 -21.28
CA ALA A 125 -5.89 17.49 -20.48
C ALA A 125 -6.89 16.75 -19.57
N PHE A 126 -7.52 15.67 -20.07
CA PHE A 126 -8.42 14.86 -19.24
C PHE A 126 -7.67 14.13 -18.13
N PHE A 127 -6.48 13.63 -18.42
CA PHE A 127 -5.62 13.03 -17.41
C PHE A 127 -5.18 14.05 -16.36
N GLN A 128 -4.77 15.25 -16.78
CA GLN A 128 -4.38 16.34 -15.88
C GLN A 128 -5.53 16.76 -14.96
N THR A 129 -6.76 16.84 -15.46
CA THR A 129 -7.95 17.12 -14.62
C THR A 129 -8.20 15.99 -13.63
N ALA A 130 -8.16 14.73 -14.07
CA ALA A 130 -8.34 13.59 -13.18
C ALA A 130 -7.23 13.50 -12.11
N LEU A 131 -6.00 13.87 -12.46
CA LEU A 131 -4.86 13.93 -11.55
C LEU A 131 -4.99 15.08 -10.54
N ALA A 132 -5.45 16.25 -11.00
CA ALA A 132 -5.76 17.39 -10.16
C ALA A 132 -6.81 17.04 -9.11
N ASP A 133 -7.91 16.40 -9.53
CA ASP A 133 -8.97 15.92 -8.63
C ASP A 133 -8.45 14.88 -7.63
N ALA A 134 -7.63 13.94 -8.10
CA ALA A 134 -7.12 12.83 -7.28
C ALA A 134 -6.13 13.28 -6.20
N LEU A 135 -5.28 14.26 -6.52
CA LEU A 135 -4.31 14.83 -5.61
C LEU A 135 -4.84 16.03 -4.84
N ASP A 136 -5.99 16.59 -5.24
CA ASP A 136 -6.56 17.82 -4.70
C ASP A 136 -5.54 18.97 -4.80
N ILE A 137 -5.13 19.24 -6.04
CA ILE A 137 -4.24 20.32 -6.49
C ILE A 137 -4.90 21.07 -7.65
N ASP A 138 -4.39 22.24 -8.01
CA ASP A 138 -4.89 22.97 -9.17
C ASP A 138 -4.43 22.37 -10.50
N PHE A 139 -5.20 22.65 -11.56
CA PHE A 139 -4.94 22.16 -12.91
C PHE A 139 -3.57 22.59 -13.45
N ALA A 140 -3.09 23.81 -13.14
CA ALA A 140 -1.79 24.28 -13.60
C ALA A 140 -0.64 23.46 -12.98
N THR A 141 -0.76 23.09 -11.71
CA THR A 141 0.22 22.23 -11.04
C THR A 141 0.16 20.80 -11.60
N ALA A 142 -1.03 20.23 -11.78
CA ALA A 142 -1.18 18.93 -12.43
C ALA A 142 -0.58 18.89 -13.84
N ARG A 143 -0.78 19.95 -14.62
CA ARG A 143 -0.17 20.13 -15.93
C ARG A 143 1.35 20.15 -15.85
N SER A 144 1.92 20.94 -14.93
CA SER A 144 3.36 20.99 -14.73
C SER A 144 3.98 19.64 -14.35
N ILE A 145 3.28 18.81 -13.56
CA ILE A 145 3.73 17.47 -13.18
C ILE A 145 3.84 16.54 -14.39
N THR A 146 2.94 16.70 -15.37
CA THR A 146 2.91 15.87 -16.60
C THR A 146 3.72 16.44 -17.76
N GLU A 147 3.98 17.74 -17.81
CA GLU A 147 4.74 18.38 -18.88
C GLU A 147 6.22 18.53 -18.53
N GLN A 148 6.59 18.41 -17.25
CA GLN A 148 7.98 18.37 -16.83
C GLN A 148 8.76 17.29 -17.58
N SER A 149 9.99 17.60 -17.94
CA SER A 149 10.87 16.68 -18.65
C SER A 149 11.09 15.41 -17.82
N GLY A 150 10.51 14.31 -18.31
CA GLY A 150 10.53 13.00 -17.68
C GLY A 150 9.39 12.75 -16.68
N TYR A 151 9.30 11.52 -16.20
CA TYR A 151 8.18 11.03 -15.39
C TYR A 151 8.42 11.12 -13.86
N ALA A 152 9.40 11.87 -13.39
CA ALA A 152 9.80 11.86 -11.97
C ALA A 152 8.76 12.49 -11.03
N ALA A 153 8.15 13.61 -11.43
CA ALA A 153 7.06 14.24 -10.69
C ALA A 153 5.81 13.34 -10.73
N LEU A 154 5.50 12.78 -11.91
CA LEU A 154 4.43 11.81 -12.08
C LEU A 154 4.63 10.59 -11.17
N LEU A 155 5.85 10.07 -11.01
CA LEU A 155 6.13 8.97 -10.09
C LEU A 155 5.79 9.30 -8.64
N ALA A 156 6.14 10.50 -8.19
CA ALA A 156 5.79 10.95 -6.84
C ALA A 156 4.27 11.07 -6.67
N ALA A 157 3.56 11.62 -7.66
CA ALA A 157 2.10 11.66 -7.66
C ALA A 157 1.49 10.25 -7.56
N LEU A 158 1.90 9.31 -8.41
CA LEU A 158 1.37 7.94 -8.42
C LEU A 158 1.72 7.17 -7.14
N LYS A 159 2.88 7.44 -6.53
CA LYS A 159 3.28 6.85 -5.24
C LYS A 159 2.49 7.41 -4.06
N ALA A 160 2.18 8.70 -4.07
CA ALA A 160 1.33 9.33 -3.06
C ALA A 160 -0.10 8.78 -3.07
N LEU A 161 -0.61 8.43 -4.26
CA LEU A 161 -1.90 7.76 -4.47
C LEU A 161 -1.91 6.27 -4.08
N ASP A 162 -0.79 5.74 -3.56
CA ASP A 162 -0.64 4.36 -3.12
C ASP A 162 -0.96 3.32 -4.21
N LEU A 163 -0.62 3.65 -5.47
CA LEU A 163 -0.80 2.73 -6.59
C LEU A 163 0.26 1.61 -6.55
N SER A 164 -0.11 0.42 -7.03
CA SER A 164 0.86 -0.66 -7.21
C SER A 164 1.80 -0.35 -8.39
N GLU A 165 2.97 -0.99 -8.40
CA GLU A 165 3.98 -0.87 -9.46
C GLU A 165 3.39 -1.02 -10.87
N ASP A 166 2.61 -2.09 -11.08
CA ASP A 166 2.02 -2.39 -12.39
C ASP A 166 1.02 -1.30 -12.84
N ARG A 167 0.25 -0.77 -11.89
CA ARG A 167 -0.75 0.27 -12.14
C ARG A 167 -0.09 1.60 -12.47
N ALA A 168 0.94 1.96 -11.69
CA ALA A 168 1.72 3.16 -11.91
C ALA A 168 2.45 3.10 -13.26
N PHE A 169 3.02 1.95 -13.61
CA PHE A 169 3.67 1.73 -14.89
C PHE A 169 2.72 1.90 -16.07
N LEU A 170 1.53 1.29 -16.01
CA LEU A 170 0.53 1.42 -17.08
C LEU A 170 0.14 2.88 -17.33
N ILE A 171 -0.07 3.66 -16.27
CA ILE A 171 -0.36 5.09 -16.39
C ILE A 171 0.84 5.84 -16.99
N ALA A 172 2.05 5.56 -16.51
CA ALA A 172 3.26 6.23 -17.00
C ALA A 172 3.51 6.00 -18.49
N VAL A 173 3.33 4.77 -18.98
CA VAL A 173 3.48 4.45 -20.41
C VAL A 173 2.40 5.11 -21.25
N ALA A 174 1.16 5.19 -20.76
CA ALA A 174 0.07 5.84 -21.47
C ALA A 174 0.27 7.35 -21.59
N VAL A 175 0.81 8.01 -20.55
CA VAL A 175 1.07 9.45 -20.52
C VAL A 175 2.35 9.81 -21.29
N HIS A 176 3.39 8.98 -21.19
CA HIS A 176 4.70 9.22 -21.79
C HIS A 176 5.18 8.01 -22.62
N PRO A 177 4.54 7.71 -23.76
CA PRO A 177 4.93 6.54 -24.56
C PRO A 177 6.37 6.61 -25.08
N GLY A 178 6.90 7.83 -25.30
CA GLY A 178 8.28 8.04 -25.78
C GLY A 178 9.38 7.71 -24.76
N GLU A 179 9.07 7.62 -23.47
CA GLU A 179 10.04 7.37 -22.39
C GLU A 179 10.36 5.87 -22.22
N PHE A 180 9.61 4.98 -22.89
CA PHE A 180 9.72 3.53 -22.74
C PHE A 180 10.01 2.77 -24.05
N PRO A 181 11.04 3.14 -24.83
CA PRO A 181 11.33 2.47 -26.10
C PRO A 181 11.95 1.07 -25.95
N HIS A 182 12.59 0.77 -24.81
CA HIS A 182 13.30 -0.50 -24.59
C HIS A 182 13.14 -1.06 -23.17
N PRO A 183 13.33 -2.38 -22.95
CA PRO A 183 13.10 -3.02 -21.65
C PRO A 183 13.93 -2.44 -20.48
N GLN A 184 15.11 -1.89 -20.76
CA GLN A 184 15.94 -1.26 -19.74
C GLN A 184 15.29 0.01 -19.15
N ALA A 185 14.49 0.74 -19.94
CA ALA A 185 13.75 1.91 -19.45
C ALA A 185 12.63 1.49 -18.49
N ILE A 186 11.96 0.37 -18.79
CA ILE A 186 10.96 -0.25 -17.91
C ILE A 186 11.62 -0.66 -16.58
N ARG A 187 12.78 -1.34 -16.64
CA ARG A 187 13.51 -1.72 -15.42
C ARG A 187 13.88 -0.51 -14.57
N LEU A 188 14.41 0.55 -15.20
CA LEU A 188 14.79 1.78 -14.52
C LEU A 188 13.59 2.45 -13.83
N PHE A 189 12.42 2.44 -14.47
CA PHE A 189 11.19 2.94 -13.87
C PHE A 189 10.80 2.14 -12.63
N LEU A 190 10.78 0.81 -12.70
CA LEU A 190 10.42 -0.05 -11.58
C LEU A 190 11.39 0.12 -10.41
N ASP A 191 12.69 0.20 -10.69
CA ASP A 191 13.71 0.43 -9.67
C ASP A 191 13.50 1.78 -8.98
N ARG A 192 13.26 2.85 -9.75
CA ARG A 192 12.96 4.20 -9.20
C ARG A 192 11.68 4.21 -8.37
N TYR A 193 10.64 3.50 -8.80
CA TYR A 193 9.37 3.45 -8.07
C TYR A 193 9.47 2.70 -6.74
N ARG A 194 10.30 1.66 -6.69
CA ARG A 194 10.61 0.90 -5.46
C ARG A 194 11.44 1.71 -4.48
N LEU A 195 12.44 2.43 -4.99
CA LEU A 195 13.30 3.30 -4.18
C LEU A 195 12.57 4.52 -3.65
N LEU A 196 11.52 4.99 -4.34
CA LEU A 196 10.73 6.13 -3.87
C LEU A 196 9.81 5.72 -2.72
N HIS A 197 10.11 6.20 -1.52
CA HIS A 197 9.26 6.00 -0.35
C HIS A 197 7.96 6.81 -0.44
N ARG A 198 6.87 6.22 0.06
CA ARG A 198 5.54 6.85 0.06
C ARG A 198 5.51 8.15 0.86
N GLU A 199 6.25 8.25 1.96
CA GLU A 199 6.32 9.46 2.78
C GLU A 199 6.94 10.62 2.02
N ALA A 200 8.08 10.40 1.37
CA ALA A 200 8.73 11.40 0.52
C ALA A 200 7.83 11.85 -0.66
N ALA A 201 7.01 10.94 -1.18
CA ALA A 201 6.02 11.27 -2.21
C ALA A 201 4.89 12.15 -1.66
N LEU A 202 4.38 11.84 -0.46
CA LEU A 202 3.36 12.66 0.20
C LEU A 202 3.88 14.05 0.55
N ASP A 203 5.15 14.19 0.95
CA ASP A 203 5.77 15.48 1.22
C ASP A 203 5.86 16.36 -0.02
N LYS A 204 6.17 15.77 -1.18
CA LYS A 204 6.10 16.48 -2.47
C LYS A 204 4.69 16.96 -2.79
N VAL A 205 3.68 16.12 -2.58
CA VAL A 205 2.27 16.51 -2.79
C VAL A 205 1.86 17.63 -1.84
N ARG A 206 2.30 17.60 -0.58
CA ARG A 206 2.07 18.71 0.37
C ARG A 206 2.70 20.01 -0.10
N ALA A 207 3.92 19.96 -0.64
CA ALA A 207 4.57 21.13 -1.21
C ALA A 207 3.79 21.70 -2.40
N TRP A 208 3.30 20.84 -3.30
CA TRP A 208 2.45 21.25 -4.43
C TRP A 208 1.14 21.89 -3.96
N LYS A 209 0.46 21.29 -2.97
CA LYS A 209 -0.76 21.88 -2.38
C LYS A 209 -0.49 23.24 -1.75
N ALA A 210 0.62 23.39 -1.04
CA ALA A 210 1.00 24.67 -0.45
C ALA A 210 1.25 25.74 -1.54
N GLU A 211 1.85 25.35 -2.66
CA GLU A 211 2.03 26.22 -3.81
C GLU A 211 0.69 26.61 -4.46
N THR A 212 -0.22 25.65 -4.65
CA THR A 212 -1.60 25.90 -5.13
C THR A 212 -2.31 26.93 -4.25
N LEU A 213 -2.30 26.73 -2.93
CA LEU A 213 -2.93 27.64 -1.97
C LEU A 213 -2.30 29.04 -2.02
N SER A 214 -0.96 29.10 -2.11
CA SER A 214 -0.24 30.37 -2.21
C SER A 214 -0.59 31.14 -3.48
N ARG A 215 -0.76 30.44 -4.62
CA ARG A 215 -1.20 31.05 -5.89
C ARG A 215 -2.64 31.54 -5.80
N ALA A 216 -3.54 30.78 -5.19
CA ALA A 216 -4.93 31.17 -4.98
C ALA A 216 -5.07 32.44 -4.12
N ILE A 217 -4.33 32.52 -3.01
CA ILE A 217 -4.31 33.71 -2.14
C ILE A 217 -3.79 34.93 -2.90
N ARG A 218 -2.69 34.78 -3.66
CA ARG A 218 -2.14 35.87 -4.48
C ARG A 218 -3.13 36.35 -5.54
N GLY A 219 -3.82 35.43 -6.21
CA GLY A 219 -4.85 35.77 -7.21
C GLY A 219 -5.98 36.58 -6.60
N ASN A 220 -6.52 36.14 -5.46
CA ASN A 220 -7.61 36.83 -4.76
C ASN A 220 -7.22 38.23 -4.26
N ALA A 221 -5.97 38.40 -3.80
CA ALA A 221 -5.46 39.72 -3.40
C ALA A 221 -5.41 40.71 -4.58
N ILE A 222 -5.04 40.25 -5.77
CA ILE A 222 -5.01 41.07 -6.99
C ILE A 222 -6.43 41.46 -7.44
N GLU A 223 -7.39 40.53 -7.38
CA GLU A 223 -8.80 40.81 -7.71
C GLU A 223 -9.43 41.82 -6.74
N THR A 224 -9.18 41.66 -5.44
CA THR A 224 -9.66 42.60 -4.41
C THR A 224 -9.09 44.01 -4.61
N GLY A 225 -7.79 44.11 -4.96
CA GLY A 225 -7.16 45.40 -5.27
C GLY A 225 -7.71 46.08 -6.53
N ARG A 226 -8.02 45.30 -7.59
CA ARG A 226 -8.67 45.82 -8.81
C ARG A 226 -10.09 46.31 -8.55
N HIS A 227 -10.86 45.60 -7.72
CA HIS A 227 -12.20 46.04 -7.34
C HIS A 227 -12.20 47.32 -6.50
N ALA A 228 -11.23 47.49 -5.59
CA ALA A 228 -11.05 48.74 -4.85
C ALA A 228 -10.71 49.91 -5.79
N SER A 229 -9.78 49.72 -6.73
CA SER A 229 -9.38 50.75 -7.69
C SER A 229 -10.52 51.18 -8.63
N ASN A 230 -11.41 50.26 -9.03
CA ASN A 230 -12.57 50.58 -9.88
C ASN A 230 -13.72 51.27 -9.10
N SER A 231 -13.73 51.18 -7.77
CA SER A 231 -14.77 51.82 -6.95
C SER A 231 -14.51 53.31 -6.70
N ASP A 232 -13.25 53.72 -6.65
CA ASP A 232 -12.85 55.13 -6.48
C ASP A 232 -13.16 55.98 -7.72
N ASP A 233 -13.03 55.40 -8.92
CA ASP A 233 -13.30 56.11 -10.18
C ASP A 233 -14.81 56.41 -10.38
N LYS A 234 -15.70 55.56 -9.84
CA LYS A 234 -17.15 55.80 -9.87
C LYS A 234 -17.61 56.88 -8.88
N ALA A 235 -16.86 57.14 -7.81
CA ALA A 235 -17.18 58.19 -6.85
C ALA A 235 -16.79 59.59 -7.37
N ALA A 236 -15.74 59.68 -8.19
CA ALA A 236 -15.26 60.94 -8.76
C ALA A 236 -16.18 61.51 -9.87
N GLY A 237 -16.93 60.67 -10.59
CA GLY A 237 -17.78 61.10 -11.72
C GLY A 237 -19.16 61.68 -11.36
N ARG A 238 -19.56 61.75 -10.08
CA ARG A 238 -20.92 62.17 -9.66
C ARG A 238 -21.03 63.61 -9.12
N LYS A 239 -20.00 64.45 -9.32
CA LYS A 239 -20.03 65.88 -8.95
C LYS A 239 -19.69 66.78 -10.12
N ALA A 240 -20.45 66.70 -11.21
CA ALA A 240 -20.42 67.68 -12.28
C ALA A 240 -21.76 67.66 -13.03
N SER A 241 -22.78 68.30 -12.48
CA SER A 241 -24.01 68.71 -13.18
C SER A 241 -24.58 69.93 -12.46
#